data_AF-A0AAU3FET5-F1
#
_entry.id   AF-A0AAU3FET5-F1
#
_cell.length_a   1.000
_cell.length_b   1.000
_cell.length_c   1.000
_cell.angle_alpha   90.00
_cell.angle_beta   90.00
_cell.angle_gamma   90.00
#
_symmetry.space_group_name_H-M   'P 1'
#
loop_
_entity.id
_entity.type
_entity.pdbx_description
1 polymer ?
#
loop_
_entity_poly.entity_id
_entity_poly.type
_entity_poly.pdbx_seq_one_letter_code
_entity_poly.pdbx_strand_id
1 'polypeptide(L)'
;MAEHASCQLTQRELRNDSGAIMRGVERGDSFTITRNGTPIGRLIPIRRRTFASGRGTRRRIADLMIASVAHVHGLPLYTTNPTGFSGLAEPVTIEAVQRPDPR
;
A
#
# COMPACT_ATOMS: atom_id res chain seq x y z
N MET A 1 -13.90 -4.63 5.63
CA MET A 1 -14.56 -5.44 4.59
C MET A 1 -15.40 -4.47 3.76
N ALA A 2 -14.78 -3.80 2.79
CA ALA A 2 -15.46 -2.77 1.99
C ALA A 2 -15.98 -3.44 0.72
N GLU A 3 -17.28 -3.67 0.69
CA GLU A 3 -18.04 -4.11 -0.47
C GLU A 3 -18.01 -2.98 -1.50
N HIS A 4 -17.07 -3.04 -2.44
CA HIS A 4 -17.01 -2.07 -3.53
C HIS A 4 -18.05 -2.47 -4.57
N ALA A 5 -19.18 -1.76 -4.57
CA ALA A 5 -20.25 -1.88 -5.52
C ALA A 5 -19.69 -1.85 -6.96
N SER A 6 -19.77 -3.00 -7.63
CA SER A 6 -19.45 -3.16 -9.05
C SER A 6 -20.54 -2.55 -9.91
N CYS A 7 -20.63 -1.22 -9.91
CA CYS A 7 -21.57 -0.47 -10.74
C CYS A 7 -21.20 -0.66 -12.22
N GLN A 8 -22.16 -1.16 -12.99
CA GLN A 8 -22.01 -1.34 -14.43
C GLN A 8 -22.04 0.03 -15.13
N LEU A 9 -21.20 0.21 -16.15
CA LEU A 9 -21.13 1.40 -16.99
C LEU A 9 -21.34 1.01 -18.45
N THR A 10 -22.30 1.62 -19.11
CA THR A 10 -22.44 1.51 -20.56
C THR A 10 -21.31 2.28 -21.26
N GLN A 11 -21.04 1.93 -22.52
CA GLN A 11 -20.09 2.68 -23.36
C GLN A 11 -20.44 4.19 -23.44
N ARG A 12 -21.73 4.55 -23.44
CA ARG A 12 -22.20 5.94 -23.52
C ARG A 12 -21.85 6.73 -22.25
N GLU A 13 -22.09 6.14 -21.08
CA GLU A 13 -21.73 6.73 -19.78
C GLU A 13 -20.22 6.88 -19.67
N LEU A 14 -19.45 5.87 -20.11
CA LEU A 14 -17.98 5.99 -20.13
C LEU A 14 -17.51 7.22 -20.93
N ARG A 15 -18.12 7.48 -22.09
CA ARG A 15 -17.77 8.64 -22.92
C ARG A 15 -18.20 9.96 -22.28
N ASN A 16 -19.42 10.02 -21.77
CA ASN A 16 -20.02 11.26 -21.30
C ASN A 16 -19.51 11.67 -19.91
N ASP A 17 -19.23 10.70 -19.04
CA ASP A 17 -18.88 10.91 -17.63
C ASP A 17 -17.43 10.51 -17.32
N SER A 18 -16.59 10.38 -18.35
CA SER A 18 -15.19 9.93 -18.25
C SER A 18 -14.42 10.62 -17.13
N GLY A 19 -14.53 11.94 -16.99
CA GLY A 19 -13.84 12.68 -15.93
C GLY A 19 -14.26 12.29 -14.51
N ALA A 20 -15.56 12.06 -14.27
CA ALA A 20 -16.05 11.63 -12.97
C ALA A 20 -15.67 10.18 -12.69
N ILE A 21 -15.74 9.31 -13.70
CA ILE A 21 -15.37 7.90 -13.62
C ILE A 21 -13.88 7.75 -13.30
N MET A 22 -13.00 8.48 -14.00
CA MET A 22 -11.55 8.45 -13.76
C MET A 22 -11.20 8.90 -12.34
N ARG A 23 -11.84 9.96 -11.83
CA ARG A 23 -11.69 10.37 -10.41
C ARG A 23 -12.19 9.31 -9.44
N GLY A 24 -13.26 8.58 -9.78
CA GLY A 24 -13.70 7.41 -9.00
C GLY A 24 -12.62 6.33 -8.94
N VAL A 25 -12.03 6.01 -10.08
CA VAL A 25 -10.94 5.03 -10.17
C VAL A 25 -9.71 5.46 -9.38
N GLU A 26 -9.33 6.74 -9.41
CA GLU A 26 -8.26 7.29 -8.57
C GLU A 26 -8.56 7.15 -7.06
N ARG A 27 -9.84 7.27 -6.66
CA ARG A 27 -10.29 7.05 -5.27
C ARG A 27 -10.37 5.57 -4.89
N GLY A 28 -10.26 4.65 -5.85
CA GLY A 28 -10.30 3.21 -5.62
C GLY A 28 -11.57 2.51 -6.11
N ASP A 29 -12.50 3.23 -6.74
CA ASP A 29 -13.73 2.65 -7.28
C ASP A 29 -13.42 1.79 -8.51
N SER A 30 -14.20 0.72 -8.72
CA SER A 30 -14.04 -0.21 -9.85
C SER A 30 -15.34 -0.31 -10.63
N PHE A 31 -15.24 -0.32 -11.95
CA PHE A 31 -16.41 -0.29 -12.84
C PHE A 31 -16.35 -1.40 -13.89
N THR A 32 -17.50 -2.00 -14.20
CA THR A 32 -17.62 -2.98 -15.29
C THR A 32 -18.23 -2.31 -16.50
N ILE A 33 -17.50 -2.31 -17.61
CA ILE A 33 -17.94 -1.70 -18.87
C ILE A 33 -18.80 -2.71 -19.63
N THR A 34 -19.97 -2.26 -20.10
CA THR A 34 -20.91 -3.07 -20.86
C THR A 34 -21.25 -2.46 -22.22
N ARG A 35 -21.63 -3.32 -23.16
CA ARG A 35 -22.25 -2.94 -24.45
C ARG A 35 -23.54 -3.73 -24.59
N ASN A 36 -24.68 -3.04 -24.68
CA ASN A 36 -26.01 -3.67 -24.71
C ASN A 36 -26.23 -4.68 -23.56
N GLY A 37 -25.81 -4.32 -22.34
CA GLY A 37 -25.91 -5.18 -21.15
C GLY A 37 -24.86 -6.30 -21.07
N THR A 38 -24.09 -6.56 -22.13
CA THR A 38 -23.03 -7.57 -22.12
C THR A 38 -21.72 -6.97 -21.59
N PRO A 39 -21.08 -7.53 -20.56
CA PRO A 39 -19.77 -7.08 -20.08
C PRO A 39 -18.68 -7.22 -21.15
N ILE A 40 -17.93 -6.16 -21.41
CA ILE A 40 -16.83 -6.13 -22.38
C ILE A 40 -15.46 -5.86 -21.75
N GLY A 41 -15.44 -5.31 -20.53
CA GLY A 41 -14.19 -4.96 -19.86
C GLY A 41 -14.42 -4.42 -18.46
N ARG A 42 -13.34 -4.12 -17.76
CA ARG A 42 -13.38 -3.47 -16.44
C ARG A 42 -12.39 -2.34 -16.39
N LEU A 43 -12.78 -1.26 -15.73
CA LEU A 43 -11.89 -0.20 -15.31
C LEU A 43 -11.64 -0.39 -13.82
N ILE A 44 -10.42 -0.79 -13.48
CA ILE A 44 -9.98 -1.02 -12.11
C ILE A 44 -8.84 -0.07 -11.76
N PRO A 45 -8.76 0.41 -10.50
CA PRO A 45 -7.61 1.18 -10.05
C PRO A 45 -6.36 0.32 -10.20
N ILE A 46 -5.32 0.92 -10.78
CA ILE A 46 -4.00 0.30 -10.75
C ILE A 46 -3.54 0.37 -9.30
N ARG A 47 -3.67 -0.74 -8.57
CA ARG A 47 -3.14 -0.85 -7.22
C ARG A 47 -1.62 -0.77 -7.32
N ARG A 48 -1.07 0.43 -7.16
CA ARG A 48 0.31 0.57 -6.74
C ARG A 48 0.34 -0.10 -5.38
N ARG A 49 1.08 -1.21 -5.26
CA ARG A 49 1.29 -1.87 -3.97
C ARG A 49 2.08 -0.88 -3.12
N THR A 50 1.39 0.04 -2.45
CA THR A 50 1.86 0.62 -1.22
C THR A 50 1.83 -0.55 -0.25
N PHE A 51 2.91 -1.31 -0.25
CA PHE A 51 3.30 -2.01 0.95
C PHE A 51 3.11 -0.99 2.08
N ALA A 52 2.31 -1.34 3.08
CA ALA A 52 2.35 -0.61 4.33
C ALA A 52 3.84 -0.50 4.69
N SER A 53 4.36 0.73 4.69
CA SER A 53 5.78 1.11 4.58
C SER A 53 6.43 0.84 3.21
N GLY A 54 6.58 1.90 2.40
CA GLY A 54 7.20 1.88 1.08
C GLY A 54 8.67 1.42 1.09
N ARG A 55 8.91 0.12 1.08
CA ARG A 55 10.24 -0.45 0.96
C ARG A 55 10.24 -1.64 0.00
N GLY A 56 11.11 -1.57 -1.00
CA GLY A 56 11.37 -2.70 -1.87
C GLY A 56 11.90 -3.90 -1.07
N THR A 57 11.65 -5.11 -1.56
CA THR A 57 11.98 -6.40 -0.91
C THR A 57 13.39 -6.42 -0.30
N ARG A 58 14.38 -5.82 -1.00
CA ARG A 58 15.77 -5.74 -0.52
C ARG A 58 15.93 -5.02 0.82
N ARG A 59 15.18 -3.95 1.06
CA ARG A 59 15.32 -3.15 2.28
C ARG A 59 14.65 -3.82 3.49
N ARG A 60 13.63 -4.66 3.27
CA ARG A 60 13.04 -5.48 4.34
C ARG A 60 13.96 -6.63 4.77
N ILE A 61 14.71 -7.22 3.83
CA ILE A 61 15.71 -8.24 4.16
C ILE A 61 16.76 -7.67 5.12
N ALA A 62 17.30 -6.48 4.82
CA ALA A 62 18.27 -5.83 5.69
C ALA A 62 17.73 -5.59 7.11
N ASP A 63 16.50 -5.10 7.24
CA ASP A 63 15.86 -4.91 8.56
C ASP A 63 15.70 -6.21 9.33
N LEU A 64 15.30 -7.29 8.67
CA LEU A 64 15.17 -8.59 9.31
C LEU A 64 16.54 -9.10 9.79
N MET A 65 17.60 -8.89 9.01
CA MET A 65 18.97 -9.24 9.41
C MET A 65 19.42 -8.42 10.63
N ILE A 66 19.21 -7.10 10.63
CA ILE A 66 19.56 -6.23 11.76
C ILE A 66 18.78 -6.64 13.02
N ALA A 67 17.46 -6.88 12.89
CA ALA A 67 16.62 -7.30 14.00
C ALA A 67 17.01 -8.68 14.53
N SER A 68 17.36 -9.63 13.65
CA SER A 68 17.83 -10.95 14.06
C SER A 68 19.13 -10.87 14.87
N VAL A 69 20.08 -10.04 14.44
CA VAL A 69 21.33 -9.81 15.19
C VAL A 69 21.02 -9.18 16.55
N ALA A 70 20.17 -8.14 16.60
CA ALA A 70 19.77 -7.50 17.85
C ALA A 70 19.10 -8.50 18.83
N HIS A 71 18.19 -9.34 18.33
CA HIS A 71 17.51 -10.37 19.11
C HIS A 71 18.50 -11.38 19.72
N VAL A 72 19.39 -11.94 18.90
CA VAL A 72 20.36 -12.95 19.34
C VAL A 72 21.30 -12.42 20.42
N HIS A 73 21.64 -11.13 20.35
CA HIS A 73 22.51 -10.49 21.33
C HIS A 73 21.75 -9.84 22.50
N GLY A 74 20.42 -9.90 22.53
CA GLY A 74 19.59 -9.27 23.58
C GLY A 74 19.72 -7.75 23.62
N LEU A 75 20.00 -7.11 22.48
CA LEU A 75 20.20 -5.67 22.38
C LEU A 75 18.94 -4.95 21.89
N PRO A 76 18.63 -3.74 22.41
CA PRO A 76 17.59 -2.90 21.83
C PRO A 76 18.04 -2.36 20.46
N LEU A 77 17.07 -2.18 19.56
CA LEU A 77 17.30 -1.63 18.22
C LEU A 77 16.90 -0.16 18.18
N TYR A 78 17.90 0.72 18.16
CA TYR A 78 17.71 2.16 17.99
C TYR A 78 17.57 2.52 16.51
N THR A 79 16.52 3.26 16.15
CA THR A 79 16.27 3.62 14.74
C THR A 79 15.58 4.98 14.59
N THR A 80 15.99 5.73 13.57
CA THR A 80 15.25 6.94 13.13
C THR A 80 14.01 6.60 12.30
N ASN A 81 13.80 5.32 11.98
CA ASN A 81 12.66 4.83 11.22
C ASN A 81 12.06 3.58 11.90
N PRO A 82 11.24 3.75 12.96
CA PRO A 82 10.64 2.62 13.68
C PRO A 82 9.64 1.83 12.82
N THR A 83 8.97 2.47 11.87
CA THR A 83 8.05 1.79 10.94
C THR A 83 8.74 0.74 10.07
N GLY A 84 10.06 0.79 9.96
CA GLY A 84 10.82 -0.25 9.27
C GLY A 84 10.72 -1.62 9.96
N PHE A 85 10.54 -1.63 11.27
CA PHE A 85 10.58 -2.83 12.09
C PHE A 85 9.20 -3.25 12.59
N SER A 86 8.12 -2.78 11.94
CA SER A 86 6.76 -3.20 12.27
C SER A 86 6.63 -4.73 12.23
N GLY A 87 5.99 -5.28 13.26
CA GLY A 87 5.85 -6.72 13.50
C GLY A 87 7.03 -7.39 14.22
N LEU A 88 8.06 -6.64 14.61
CA LEU A 88 9.25 -7.17 15.31
C LEU A 88 9.39 -6.66 16.75
N ALA A 89 8.40 -5.92 17.26
CA ALA A 89 8.40 -5.37 18.62
C ALA A 89 8.28 -6.43 19.72
N GLU A 90 7.76 -7.61 19.39
CA GLU A 90 7.70 -8.75 20.31
C GLU A 90 9.07 -9.42 20.50
N PRO A 91 9.81 -9.79 19.43
CA PRO A 91 11.15 -10.36 19.59
C PRO A 91 12.24 -9.33 19.90
N VAL A 92 12.10 -8.06 19.52
CA VAL A 92 13.15 -7.04 19.66
C VAL A 92 12.56 -5.74 20.20
N THR A 93 13.14 -5.20 21.27
CA THR A 93 12.82 -3.86 21.76
C THR A 93 13.27 -2.82 20.74
N ILE A 94 12.33 -2.03 20.22
CA ILE A 94 12.61 -1.00 19.21
C ILE A 94 12.51 0.38 19.86
N GLU A 95 13.59 1.13 19.83
CA GLU A 95 13.70 2.46 20.41
C GLU A 95 13.79 3.51 19.29
N ALA A 96 12.80 4.40 19.20
CA ALA A 96 12.79 5.46 18.19
C ALA A 96 13.72 6.59 18.61
N VAL A 97 14.66 6.97 17.74
CA VAL A 97 15.57 8.11 17.97
C VAL A 97 15.32 9.21 16.96
N GLN A 98 15.46 10.46 17.39
CA GLN A 98 15.38 11.58 16.46
C GLN A 98 16.67 11.69 15.66
N ARG A 99 16.54 12.06 14.38
CA ARG A 99 17.71 12.37 13.55
C ARG A 99 18.36 13.64 14.12
N PRO A 100 19.67 13.64 14.39
CA PRO A 100 20.35 14.86 14.82
C PRO A 100 20.27 15.93 13.74
N ASP A 101 20.18 17.19 14.16
CA ASP A 101 20.11 18.34 13.26
C ASP A 101 21.38 18.41 12.39
N PRO A 102 21.28 18.41 11.06
CA PRO A 102 22.44 18.56 10.19
C PRO A 102 22.97 19.99 10.34
N ARG A 103 23.98 20.16 11.18
CA ARG A 103 24.73 21.41 11.31
C ARG A 103 25.40 21.83 10.00
#